data_AF-A0A965YF87-F1
#
_entry.id   AF-A0A965YF87-F1
#
_cell.length_a   1.000
_cell.length_b   1.000
_cell.length_c   1.000
_cell.angle_alpha   90.00
_cell.angle_beta   90.00
_cell.angle_gamma   90.00
#
_symmetry.space_group_name_H-M   'P 1'
#
loop_
_entity.id
_entity.type
_entity.pdbx_description
1 polymer ?
#
loop_
_entity_poly.entity_id
_entity_poly.type
_entity_poly.pdbx_seq_one_letter_code
_entity_poly.pdbx_strand_id
1 'polypeptide(L)'
;MNKSQERERVQKTTIVYIVVMVLIVVLILIAVQDPKVKTIAIILIFLVGCAAIVVQWLLLGKQGADDPDEVEVKAQEAELAEEETVSTKTGATCEVSGQYHCQDHPEKTVSMEVGKRFPPCRGDNKGHSATWVLEE
;
A
#
# COMPACT_ATOMS: atom_id res chain seq x y z
N MET A 1 1.01 -24.57 8.04
CA MET A 1 0.66 -24.84 6.62
C MET A 1 1.18 -23.66 5.82
N ASN A 2 2.08 -23.87 4.85
CA ASN A 2 2.81 -22.78 4.20
C ASN A 2 1.90 -21.98 3.26
N LYS A 3 1.61 -20.72 3.59
CA LYS A 3 0.77 -19.80 2.79
C LYS A 3 1.26 -19.63 1.35
N SER A 4 2.57 -19.75 1.10
CA SER A 4 3.15 -19.70 -0.25
C SER A 4 2.70 -20.85 -1.15
N GLN A 5 2.53 -22.07 -0.60
CA GLN A 5 2.07 -23.22 -1.36
C GLN A 5 0.58 -23.14 -1.71
N GLU A 6 -0.22 -22.49 -0.86
CA GLU A 6 -1.65 -22.33 -1.09
C GLU A 6 -1.91 -21.31 -2.21
N ARG A 7 -1.21 -20.17 -2.20
CA ARG A 7 -1.25 -19.18 -3.30
C ARG A 7 -0.78 -19.78 -4.62
N GLU A 8 0.28 -20.58 -4.61
CA GLU A 8 0.78 -21.24 -5.83
C GLU A 8 -0.24 -22.24 -6.41
N ARG A 9 -0.95 -23.01 -5.57
CA ARG A 9 -2.00 -23.93 -6.03
C ARG A 9 -3.21 -23.19 -6.59
N VAL A 10 -3.65 -22.11 -5.94
CA VAL A 10 -4.76 -21.28 -6.41
C VAL A 10 -4.39 -20.61 -7.73
N GLN A 11 -3.21 -20.01 -7.82
CA GLN A 11 -2.71 -19.38 -9.04
C GLN A 11 -2.62 -20.39 -10.20
N LYS A 12 -2.09 -21.59 -9.96
CA LYS A 12 -2.07 -22.66 -10.98
C LYS A 12 -3.48 -23.05 -11.41
N THR A 13 -4.42 -23.19 -10.48
CA THR A 13 -5.81 -23.55 -10.78
C THR A 13 -6.53 -22.45 -11.56
N THR A 14 -6.33 -21.18 -11.18
CA THR A 14 -6.89 -20.00 -11.87
C THR A 14 -6.31 -19.85 -13.27
N ILE A 15 -4.99 -20.02 -13.44
CA ILE A 15 -4.34 -20.00 -14.76
C ILE A 15 -4.90 -21.11 -15.65
N VAL A 16 -4.98 -22.35 -15.14
CA VAL A 16 -5.54 -23.49 -15.88
C VAL A 16 -6.99 -23.21 -16.30
N TYR A 17 -7.82 -22.68 -15.40
CA TYR A 17 -9.21 -22.31 -15.71
C TYR A 17 -9.30 -21.26 -16.83
N ILE A 18 -8.48 -20.21 -16.77
CA ILE A 18 -8.44 -19.15 -17.81
C ILE A 18 -8.02 -19.74 -19.15
N VAL A 19 -6.98 -20.56 -19.19
CA VAL A 19 -6.50 -21.22 -20.41
C VAL A 19 -7.59 -22.11 -21.02
N VAL A 20 -8.31 -22.88 -20.20
CA VAL A 20 -9.42 -23.73 -20.65
C VAL A 20 -10.58 -22.88 -21.19
N MET A 21 -10.94 -21.79 -20.52
CA MET A 21 -11.97 -20.85 -21.01
C MET A 21 -11.60 -20.26 -22.38
N VAL A 22 -10.36 -19.82 -22.56
CA VAL A 22 -9.88 -19.29 -23.85
C VAL A 22 -9.93 -20.37 -24.94
N LEU A 23 -9.50 -21.60 -24.63
CA LEU A 23 -9.57 -22.73 -25.56
C LEU A 23 -11.00 -23.02 -26.02
N ILE A 24 -11.96 -23.05 -25.10
CA ILE A 24 -13.37 -23.27 -25.40
C ILE A 24 -13.91 -22.16 -26.30
N VAL A 25 -13.60 -20.89 -26.00
CA VAL A 25 -14.00 -19.75 -26.83
C VAL A 25 -13.42 -19.90 -28.24
N VAL A 26 -12.12 -20.19 -28.38
CA VAL A 26 -11.47 -20.39 -29.68
C VAL A 26 -12.12 -21.52 -30.48
N LEU A 27 -12.43 -22.66 -29.84
CA LEU A 27 -13.12 -23.78 -30.50
C LEU A 27 -14.50 -23.38 -31.04
N ILE A 28 -15.25 -22.56 -30.30
CA ILE A 28 -16.57 -22.06 -30.73
C ILE A 28 -16.43 -21.06 -31.88
N LEU A 29 -15.39 -20.22 -31.87
CA LEU A 29 -15.12 -19.30 -32.98
C LEU A 29 -14.82 -20.04 -34.30
N ILE A 30 -14.23 -21.23 -34.23
CA ILE A 30 -13.89 -22.09 -35.39
C ILE A 30 -15.08 -22.94 -35.82
N ALA A 31 -15.79 -23.55 -34.86
CA ALA A 31 -16.88 -24.48 -35.14
C ALA A 31 -18.16 -23.81 -35.67
N VAL A 32 -18.41 -22.56 -35.28
CA VAL A 32 -19.63 -21.84 -35.65
C VAL A 32 -19.35 -20.83 -36.76
N GLN A 33 -19.74 -21.17 -37.99
CA GLN A 33 -19.63 -20.28 -39.16
C GLN A 33 -20.75 -19.23 -39.19
N ASP A 34 -21.88 -19.48 -38.51
CA ASP A 34 -22.99 -18.54 -38.43
C ASP A 34 -22.71 -17.40 -37.44
N PRO A 35 -22.62 -16.13 -37.90
CA PRO A 35 -22.25 -15.00 -37.04
C PRO A 35 -23.27 -14.76 -35.91
N LYS A 36 -24.54 -15.07 -36.15
CA LYS A 36 -25.61 -14.96 -35.14
C LYS A 36 -25.42 -15.98 -34.01
N VAL A 37 -25.18 -17.24 -34.35
CA VAL A 37 -24.98 -18.33 -33.36
C VAL A 37 -23.67 -18.11 -32.59
N LYS A 38 -22.63 -17.65 -33.29
CA LYS A 38 -21.33 -17.31 -32.69
C LYS A 38 -21.45 -16.22 -31.63
N THR A 39 -22.25 -15.20 -31.90
CA THR A 39 -22.52 -14.10 -30.95
C THR A 39 -23.28 -14.60 -29.72
N ILE A 40 -24.32 -15.42 -29.92
CA ILE A 40 -25.11 -16.00 -28.82
C ILE A 40 -24.24 -16.89 -27.92
N ALA A 41 -23.38 -17.73 -28.51
CA ALA A 41 -22.49 -18.62 -27.75
C ALA A 41 -21.49 -17.83 -26.89
N ILE A 42 -20.89 -16.76 -27.42
CA ILE A 42 -19.98 -15.90 -26.66
C ILE A 42 -20.71 -15.24 -25.47
N ILE A 43 -21.90 -14.70 -25.70
CA ILE A 43 -22.70 -14.06 -24.65
C ILE A 43 -23.04 -15.05 -23.53
N LEU A 44 -23.40 -16.29 -23.87
CA LEU A 44 -23.70 -17.33 -22.88
C LEU A 44 -22.47 -17.69 -22.05
N ILE A 45 -21.30 -17.84 -22.66
CA ILE A 45 -20.05 -18.11 -21.93
C ILE A 45 -19.70 -16.95 -21.02
N PHE A 46 -19.84 -15.72 -21.50
CA PHE A 46 -19.57 -14.53 -20.70
C PHE A 46 -20.53 -14.43 -19.52
N LEU A 47 -21.82 -14.72 -19.73
CA LEU A 47 -22.81 -14.77 -18.65
C LEU A 47 -22.48 -15.84 -17.60
N VAL A 48 -22.13 -17.05 -18.03
CA VAL A 48 -21.76 -18.14 -17.12
C VAL A 48 -20.46 -17.82 -16.39
N GLY A 49 -19.47 -17.25 -17.08
CA GLY A 49 -18.21 -16.80 -16.51
C GLY A 49 -18.41 -15.68 -15.48
N CYS A 50 -19.19 -14.64 -15.81
CA CYS A 50 -19.54 -13.57 -14.88
C CYS A 50 -20.29 -14.11 -13.67
N ALA A 51 -21.25 -15.02 -13.85
CA ALA A 51 -21.96 -15.65 -12.73
C ALA A 51 -21.01 -16.45 -11.84
N ALA A 52 -20.09 -17.23 -12.41
CA ALA A 52 -19.07 -17.95 -11.66
C ALA A 52 -18.13 -17.00 -10.90
N ILE A 53 -17.72 -15.88 -11.51
CA ILE A 53 -16.89 -14.85 -10.87
C ILE A 53 -17.64 -14.20 -9.72
N VAL A 54 -18.92 -13.84 -9.90
CA VAL A 54 -19.76 -13.24 -8.85
C VAL A 54 -19.95 -14.22 -7.70
N VAL A 55 -20.21 -15.50 -7.98
CA VAL A 55 -20.32 -16.55 -6.94
C VAL A 55 -18.99 -16.74 -6.22
N GLN A 56 -17.86 -16.79 -6.95
CA GLN A 56 -16.52 -16.83 -6.37
C GLN A 56 -16.28 -15.61 -5.47
N TRP A 57 -16.66 -14.40 -5.91
CA TRP A 57 -16.57 -13.18 -5.11
C TRP A 57 -17.47 -13.19 -3.88
N LEU A 58 -18.71 -13.69 -3.97
CA LEU A 58 -19.62 -13.83 -2.83
C LEU A 58 -19.10 -14.82 -1.79
N LEU A 59 -18.43 -15.88 -2.25
CA LEU A 59 -17.81 -16.86 -1.38
C LEU A 59 -16.50 -16.35 -0.76
N LEU A 60 -15.67 -15.61 -1.51
CA LEU A 60 -14.46 -14.94 -0.99
C LEU A 60 -14.78 -13.74 -0.09
N GLY A 61 -15.87 -13.02 -0.32
CA GLY A 61 -16.34 -11.95 0.56
C GLY A 61 -16.72 -12.45 1.96
N LYS A 62 -16.95 -13.77 2.11
CA LYS A 62 -17.08 -14.41 3.43
C LYS A 62 -15.73 -14.73 4.09
N GLN A 63 -14.63 -14.64 3.36
CA GLN A 63 -13.26 -14.86 3.84
C GLN A 63 -12.43 -13.56 3.93
N GLY A 64 -12.89 -12.45 3.34
CA GLY A 64 -12.17 -11.17 3.33
C GLY A 64 -12.38 -10.28 4.56
N ALA A 65 -12.92 -10.80 5.67
CA ALA A 65 -13.02 -10.03 6.93
C ALA A 65 -11.73 -10.07 7.76
N ASP A 66 -10.78 -10.94 7.41
CA ASP A 66 -9.50 -11.10 8.11
C ASP A 66 -8.38 -11.31 7.08
N ASP A 67 -8.13 -10.33 6.21
CA ASP A 67 -6.89 -10.29 5.43
C ASP A 67 -5.85 -9.45 6.20
N PRO A 68 -4.92 -10.08 6.95
CA PRO A 68 -3.93 -9.37 7.75
C PRO A 68 -2.85 -8.68 6.89
N ASP A 69 -2.76 -8.97 5.59
CA ASP A 69 -1.72 -8.38 4.72
C ASP A 69 -2.03 -6.91 4.39
N GLU A 70 -3.29 -6.48 4.29
CA GLU A 70 -3.63 -5.06 4.02
C GLU A 70 -3.36 -4.15 5.23
N VAL A 71 -3.43 -4.70 6.45
CA VAL A 71 -3.13 -3.98 7.70
C VAL A 71 -1.62 -3.79 7.87
N GLU A 72 -0.81 -4.79 7.47
CA GLU A 72 0.64 -4.75 7.61
C GLU A 72 1.30 -3.75 6.64
N VAL A 73 0.80 -3.65 5.40
CA VAL A 73 1.32 -2.71 4.40
C VAL A 73 1.03 -1.25 4.78
N LYS A 74 -0.15 -0.97 5.35
CA LYS A 74 -0.47 0.39 5.84
C LYS A 74 0.29 0.77 7.11
N ALA A 75 0.60 -0.19 7.98
CA ALA A 75 1.42 0.07 9.16
C ALA A 75 2.89 0.33 8.78
N GLN A 76 3.44 -0.42 7.81
CA GLN A 76 4.79 -0.20 7.32
C GLN A 76 4.95 1.12 6.57
N GLU A 77 3.96 1.55 5.78
CA GLU A 77 4.02 2.85 5.09
C GLU A 77 3.85 4.04 6.05
N ALA A 78 3.16 3.85 7.18
CA ALA A 78 3.07 4.84 8.26
C ALA A 78 4.35 4.90 9.10
N GLU A 79 4.99 3.75 9.38
CA GLU A 79 6.25 3.68 10.13
C GLU A 79 7.41 4.28 9.33
N LEU A 80 7.45 4.03 8.01
CA LEU A 80 8.48 4.58 7.11
C LEU A 80 8.28 6.09 6.80
N ALA A 81 7.07 6.61 7.01
CA ALA A 81 6.78 8.04 6.94
C ALA A 81 7.02 8.78 8.28
N GLU A 82 7.15 8.05 9.40
CA GLU A 82 7.46 8.61 10.71
C GLU A 82 8.98 8.65 10.99
N GLU A 83 9.79 7.83 10.29
CA GLU A 83 11.25 7.85 10.43
C GLU A 83 11.97 9.02 9.73
N GLU A 84 11.37 9.70 8.75
CA GLU A 84 12.03 10.81 8.09
C GLU A 84 11.56 12.17 8.64
N THR A 85 12.40 12.73 9.51
CA THR A 85 12.38 14.09 10.08
C THR A 85 11.56 14.30 11.37
N VAL A 86 12.13 13.89 12.51
CA VAL A 86 11.71 14.37 13.84
C VAL A 86 11.94 15.89 13.90
N SER A 87 10.89 16.66 13.59
CA SER A 87 10.89 18.12 13.62
C SER A 87 10.04 18.64 14.78
N THR A 88 10.53 19.69 15.43
CA THR A 88 9.95 20.24 16.66
C THR A 88 10.12 21.76 16.68
N LYS A 89 9.40 22.47 17.55
CA LYS A 89 9.34 23.94 17.54
C LYS A 89 9.99 24.55 18.77
N THR A 90 10.48 25.79 18.67
CA THR A 90 10.94 26.56 19.83
C THR A 90 9.91 26.52 20.97
N GLY A 91 10.38 26.18 22.17
CA GLY A 91 9.57 26.05 23.38
C GLY A 91 8.93 24.68 23.59
N ALA A 92 8.92 23.79 22.59
CA ALA A 92 8.49 22.41 22.76
C ALA A 92 9.46 21.64 23.66
N THR A 93 8.98 20.56 24.29
CA THR A 93 9.82 19.66 25.08
C THR A 93 10.52 18.66 24.14
N CYS A 94 11.79 18.41 24.39
CA CYS A 94 12.57 17.40 23.68
C CYS A 94 12.13 15.99 24.06
N GLU A 95 11.69 15.23 23.06
CA GLU A 95 11.30 13.82 23.17
C GLU A 95 12.48 12.91 22.84
N VAL A 96 13.35 13.32 21.91
CA VAL A 96 14.53 12.57 21.47
C VAL A 96 15.78 13.44 21.67
N SER A 97 16.77 12.94 22.42
CA SER A 97 18.05 13.64 22.55
C SER A 97 18.87 13.52 21.28
N GLY A 98 19.47 14.62 20.85
CA GLY A 98 20.28 14.62 19.64
C GLY A 98 20.72 16.03 19.25
N GLN A 99 21.36 16.14 18.09
CA GLN A 99 21.71 17.42 17.50
C GLN A 99 20.58 17.84 16.57
N TYR A 100 20.09 19.06 16.73
CA TYR A 100 19.04 19.62 15.91
C TYR A 100 19.55 20.84 15.17
N HIS A 101 19.19 21.02 13.91
CA HIS A 101 19.47 22.25 13.17
C HIS A 101 18.19 23.08 12.99
N CYS A 102 18.35 24.39 12.89
CA CYS A 102 17.24 25.28 12.56
C CYS A 102 16.89 25.15 11.07
N GLN A 103 15.62 24.95 10.75
CA GLN A 103 15.13 24.86 9.37
C GLN A 103 15.46 26.12 8.54
N ASP A 104 15.40 27.31 9.17
CA ASP A 104 15.71 28.59 8.52
C ASP A 104 17.22 28.92 8.51
N HIS A 105 18.00 28.31 9.41
CA HIS A 105 19.44 28.54 9.56
C HIS A 105 20.17 27.20 9.77
N PRO A 106 20.47 26.45 8.69
CA PRO A 106 21.11 25.13 8.79
C PRO A 106 22.47 25.17 9.51
N GLU A 107 23.19 26.30 9.48
CA GLU A 107 24.44 26.47 10.24
C GLU A 107 24.26 26.62 11.76
N LYS A 108 23.01 26.76 12.25
CA LYS A 108 22.70 26.86 13.67
C LYS A 108 22.17 25.53 14.18
N THR A 109 23.05 24.81 14.87
CA THR A 109 22.70 23.57 15.56
C THR A 109 22.58 23.77 17.07
N VAL A 110 21.75 22.94 17.70
CA VAL A 110 21.57 22.86 19.14
C VAL A 110 21.58 21.39 19.57
N SER A 111 22.35 21.07 20.61
CA SER A 111 22.30 19.74 21.23
C SER A 111 21.22 19.74 22.32
N MET A 112 20.33 18.77 22.24
CA MET A 112 19.14 18.67 23.08
C MET A 112 19.15 17.40 23.89
N GLU A 113 18.68 17.52 25.13
CA GLU A 113 18.45 16.40 26.04
C GLU A 113 16.95 16.23 26.29
N VAL A 114 16.52 14.98 26.43
CA VAL A 114 15.12 14.64 26.69
C VAL A 114 14.60 15.40 27.91
N GLY A 115 13.41 16.00 27.77
CA GLY A 115 12.77 16.78 28.82
C GLY A 115 13.17 18.27 28.87
N LYS A 116 14.21 18.70 28.15
CA LYS A 116 14.55 20.14 28.03
C LYS A 116 13.73 20.80 26.93
N ARG A 117 13.53 22.12 27.04
CA ARG A 117 12.78 22.90 26.04
C ARG A 117 13.69 23.45 24.95
N PHE A 118 13.23 23.39 23.70
CA PHE A 118 13.97 23.90 22.55
C PHE A 118 14.15 25.43 22.63
N PRO A 119 15.38 25.95 22.50
CA PRO A 119 15.61 27.38 22.54
C PRO A 119 15.09 28.09 21.27
N PRO A 120 14.95 29.43 21.30
CA PRO A 120 14.78 30.21 20.09
C PRO A 120 16.07 30.20 19.26
N CYS A 121 15.95 30.17 17.93
CA CYS A 121 17.11 30.33 17.06
C CYS A 121 17.56 31.80 17.09
N ARG A 122 18.88 32.02 17.16
CA ARG A 122 19.51 33.35 17.12
C ARG A 122 20.23 33.59 15.78
N GLY A 123 19.59 33.23 14.68
CA GLY A 123 20.04 33.60 13.34
C GLY A 123 20.04 35.12 13.15
N ASP A 124 21.00 35.66 12.40
CA ASP A 124 21.06 37.08 12.02
C ASP A 124 21.05 38.09 13.19
N ASN A 125 21.58 37.71 14.36
CA ASN A 125 21.59 38.52 15.60
C ASN A 125 20.20 38.92 16.12
N LYS A 126 19.12 38.27 15.64
CA LYS A 126 17.75 38.49 16.08
C LYS A 126 17.10 37.14 16.43
N GLY A 127 16.73 36.97 17.70
CA GLY A 127 16.03 35.76 18.14
C GLY A 127 14.66 35.61 17.46
N HIS A 128 14.38 34.45 16.87
CA HIS A 128 13.07 34.11 16.33
C HIS A 128 12.66 32.69 16.76
N SER A 129 11.37 32.40 16.62
CA SER A 129 10.84 31.05 16.82
C SER A 129 11.21 30.19 15.62
N ALA A 130 11.90 29.09 15.85
CA ALA A 130 12.41 28.20 14.82
C ALA A 130 11.75 26.83 14.90
N THR A 131 11.72 26.16 13.74
CA THR A 131 11.53 24.72 13.65
C THR A 131 12.90 24.06 13.69
N TRP A 132 13.11 23.19 14.66
CA TRP A 132 14.30 22.39 14.87
C TRP A 132 14.10 21.01 14.27
N VAL A 133 15.03 20.56 13.43
CA VAL A 133 14.98 19.24 12.78
C VAL A 133 16.14 18.41 13.30
N LEU A 134 15.86 17.18 13.75
CA LEU A 134 16.88 16.25 14.23
C LEU A 134 17.84 15.91 13.08
N GLU A 135 19.13 16.06 13.33
CA GLU A 135 20.21 15.64 12.44
C GLU A 135 20.49 14.15 12.70
N GLU A 136 20.52 13.35 11.64
CA GLU A 136 20.80 11.89 11.70
C GLU A 136 22.25 11.58 12.09
#